data_AF-A0A6C0CGH9-F1
#
_entry.id   AF-A0A6C0CGH9-F1
#
_cell.length_a   1.000
_cell.length_b   1.000
_cell.length_c   1.000
_cell.angle_alpha   90.00
_cell.angle_beta   90.00
_cell.angle_gamma   90.00
#
_symmetry.space_group_name_H-M   'P 1'
#
loop_
_entity.id
_entity.type
_entity.pdbx_description
1 polymer ?
#
loop_
_entity_poly.entity_id
_entity_poly.type
_entity_poly.pdbx_seq_one_letter_code
_entity_poly.pdbx_strand_id
1 'polypeptide(L)'
;MGCSSSATQNQKPPNFCGAGDSIGQLADVKNSCFFTTDVGKYCGGEQQYCFGQAQGSTEWIANGGGGGCGVCSSCNGLEDGTGNGLGNGAGGFSWAGVHQSCKRVAFNGDPLTCCRRSPNINGSSLFCFDDNTGLRTCDPQYRGFAQPSCTPLMAAYCSNDSGGGYQGKWSGTPATSDCLRYLQETAGNLSFYGPVVEAMATRYLITDNHPITSSQTSGSAYDPFIETVVQTCRANAGACDAVLKAKCAGVTRDQLSNNVNLANLCGCFMPDLQYASHSSYGIKRECDPVCVIASAVGILDPATSNPAQFLKCNQSVCVIDDVSINILANSVTGPISFSQACGSCAGSAGTGSCRCYIENVSITSINSLIGDVSFNQQCGGQPLCYKSAPVAGAPPIQVDCGTGTPLEGSSTETTSGTNPAPFLWIALAIMGVIILVVILISTSSNKKNNQTFIVQQSPARSSRPLIGSNVAASGLQGDNKASRPQLQSRGTK
;
A
#
# COMPACT_ATOMS: atom_id res chain seq x y z
N MET A 1 -1.54 13.81 -54.51
CA MET A 1 -2.26 12.88 -53.61
C MET A 1 -3.65 13.45 -53.42
N GLY A 2 -4.68 12.80 -53.96
CA GLY A 2 -6.06 13.27 -53.82
C GLY A 2 -6.64 12.87 -52.47
N CYS A 3 -7.26 13.80 -51.76
CA CYS A 3 -8.07 13.48 -50.59
C CYS A 3 -9.32 12.72 -51.07
N SER A 4 -9.39 11.39 -50.86
CA SER A 4 -10.64 10.69 -51.13
C SER A 4 -11.69 11.09 -50.09
N SER A 5 -12.96 11.19 -50.49
CA SER A 5 -14.09 11.45 -49.58
C SER A 5 -14.27 10.38 -48.49
N SER A 6 -13.51 9.28 -48.57
CA SER A 6 -13.44 8.20 -47.58
C SER A 6 -12.25 8.31 -46.61
N ALA A 7 -11.33 9.26 -46.79
CA ALA A 7 -10.12 9.42 -45.96
C ALA A 7 -10.32 10.32 -44.72
N THR A 8 -11.55 10.73 -44.42
CA THR A 8 -11.89 11.72 -43.36
C THR A 8 -12.00 11.17 -41.95
N GLN A 9 -11.57 9.94 -41.66
CA GLN A 9 -11.70 9.41 -40.30
C GLN A 9 -10.37 9.44 -39.53
N ASN A 10 -10.27 10.45 -38.66
CA ASN A 10 -9.63 10.36 -37.34
C ASN A 10 -8.25 9.69 -37.29
N GLN A 11 -7.34 9.99 -38.23
CA GLN A 11 -5.94 9.62 -38.02
C GLN A 11 -5.39 10.49 -36.88
N LYS A 12 -5.36 9.90 -35.68
CA LYS A 12 -4.71 10.49 -34.51
C LYS A 12 -3.23 10.67 -34.83
N PRO A 13 -2.66 11.86 -34.64
CA PRO A 13 -1.23 12.08 -34.72
C PRO A 13 -0.48 11.02 -33.90
N PRO A 14 0.50 10.31 -34.49
CA PRO A 14 1.13 9.15 -33.87
C PRO A 14 1.95 9.44 -32.59
N ASN A 15 2.07 10.71 -32.15
CA ASN A 15 3.03 11.13 -31.13
C ASN A 15 2.43 11.81 -29.88
N PHE A 16 1.12 11.78 -29.66
CA PHE A 16 0.51 12.39 -28.45
C PHE A 16 0.80 11.66 -27.14
N CYS A 17 1.49 10.52 -27.19
CA CYS A 17 1.77 9.65 -26.05
C CYS A 17 3.26 9.58 -25.66
N GLY A 18 4.13 10.36 -26.31
CA GLY A 18 5.58 10.23 -26.18
C GLY A 18 6.15 10.73 -24.85
N ALA A 19 7.40 10.35 -24.56
CA ALA A 19 8.17 10.71 -23.36
C ALA A 19 8.49 12.21 -23.20
N GLY A 20 7.91 13.08 -24.02
CA GLY A 20 8.05 14.54 -23.95
C GLY A 20 6.72 15.27 -23.77
N ASP A 21 5.66 14.55 -23.40
CA ASP A 21 4.34 15.12 -23.30
C ASP A 21 4.25 16.13 -22.17
N SER A 22 4.11 17.40 -22.54
CA SER A 22 4.15 18.53 -21.63
C SER A 22 3.34 19.69 -22.18
N ILE A 23 2.87 20.56 -21.29
CA ILE A 23 2.26 21.82 -21.68
C ILE A 23 3.29 22.62 -22.48
N GLY A 24 2.89 23.08 -23.66
CA GLY A 24 3.73 23.79 -24.61
C GLY A 24 4.36 22.91 -25.70
N GLN A 25 4.20 21.58 -25.64
CA GLN A 25 4.67 20.69 -26.69
C GLN A 25 3.99 21.01 -28.03
N LEU A 26 4.79 20.98 -29.10
CA LEU A 26 4.32 21.09 -30.47
C LEU A 26 4.06 19.70 -31.04
N ALA A 27 2.89 19.53 -31.64
CA ALA A 27 2.52 18.35 -32.40
C ALA A 27 2.27 18.77 -33.85
N ASP A 28 3.14 18.31 -34.74
CA ASP A 28 2.96 18.51 -36.17
C ASP A 28 2.03 17.44 -36.70
N VAL A 29 0.89 17.87 -37.23
CA VAL A 29 -0.02 16.96 -37.90
C VAL A 29 0.27 16.99 -39.38
N LYS A 30 0.74 15.84 -39.89
CA LYS A 30 1.09 15.65 -41.30
C LYS A 30 -0.07 14.94 -42.00
N ASN A 31 -0.29 15.26 -43.28
CA ASN A 31 -1.23 14.58 -44.18
C ASN A 31 -2.72 14.65 -43.77
N SER A 32 -3.14 15.71 -43.09
CA SER A 32 -4.56 15.95 -42.82
C SER A 32 -5.27 16.55 -44.05
N CYS A 33 -6.40 15.96 -44.43
CA CYS A 33 -7.29 16.45 -45.49
C CYS A 33 -8.51 17.14 -44.87
N PHE A 34 -8.83 18.36 -45.30
CA PHE A 34 -10.02 19.08 -44.86
C PHE A 34 -10.96 19.36 -46.03
N PHE A 35 -12.25 19.16 -45.76
CA PHE A 35 -13.33 19.60 -46.63
C PHE A 35 -14.04 20.75 -45.91
N THR A 36 -13.99 21.95 -46.49
CA THR A 36 -14.86 23.06 -46.07
C THR A 36 -15.85 23.33 -47.19
N THR A 37 -17.13 23.48 -46.82
CA THR A 37 -18.19 23.88 -47.74
C THR A 37 -18.30 25.40 -47.88
N ASP A 38 -17.65 26.16 -46.99
CA ASP A 38 -17.72 27.63 -46.95
C ASP A 38 -16.40 28.25 -47.43
N VAL A 39 -16.43 28.86 -48.61
CA VAL A 39 -15.30 29.56 -49.26
C VAL A 39 -14.96 30.89 -48.55
N GLY A 40 -15.67 31.25 -47.48
CA GLY A 40 -15.46 32.50 -46.72
C GLY A 40 -14.87 32.33 -45.32
N LYS A 41 -14.70 31.10 -44.82
CA LYS A 41 -14.27 30.80 -43.44
C LYS A 41 -12.93 30.07 -43.35
N TYR A 42 -12.05 30.28 -44.34
CA TYR A 42 -10.81 29.53 -44.49
C TYR A 42 -9.83 29.63 -43.31
N CYS A 43 -9.80 30.75 -42.59
CA CYS A 43 -8.92 30.88 -41.42
C CYS A 43 -9.51 30.26 -40.12
N GLY A 44 -10.77 29.80 -40.15
CA GLY A 44 -11.39 29.09 -39.02
C GLY A 44 -11.15 27.58 -39.01
N GLY A 45 -10.83 27.00 -40.18
CA GLY A 45 -10.59 25.55 -40.32
C GLY A 45 -9.33 25.06 -39.59
N GLU A 46 -8.29 25.89 -39.52
CA GLU A 46 -7.05 25.56 -38.79
C GLU A 46 -7.26 25.46 -37.29
N GLN A 47 -8.01 26.42 -36.74
CA GLN A 47 -8.44 26.37 -35.35
C GLN A 47 -9.31 25.13 -35.12
N GLN A 48 -10.28 24.88 -35.99
CA GLN A 48 -11.14 23.69 -35.89
C GLN A 48 -10.38 22.37 -36.00
N TYR A 49 -9.11 22.31 -36.40
CA TYR A 49 -8.38 21.06 -36.35
C TYR A 49 -7.70 20.79 -35.01
N CYS A 50 -6.96 21.77 -34.49
CA CYS A 50 -6.41 21.68 -33.14
C CYS A 50 -7.54 21.62 -32.09
N PHE A 51 -8.69 22.28 -32.32
CA PHE A 51 -9.85 22.27 -31.44
C PHE A 51 -10.90 21.21 -31.76
N GLY A 52 -11.09 20.83 -33.02
CA GLY A 52 -12.26 20.04 -33.46
C GLY A 52 -12.06 18.54 -33.52
N GLN A 53 -10.84 18.03 -33.26
CA GLN A 53 -10.76 16.65 -32.75
C GLN A 53 -11.57 16.58 -31.45
N ALA A 54 -11.42 17.53 -30.54
CA ALA A 54 -12.08 17.49 -29.25
C ALA A 54 -13.16 18.57 -29.16
N GLN A 55 -14.38 18.32 -29.66
CA GLN A 55 -15.50 19.29 -29.61
C GLN A 55 -15.59 20.01 -28.24
N GLY A 56 -15.07 21.23 -28.16
CA GLY A 56 -15.08 22.06 -26.94
C GLY A 56 -13.89 21.91 -25.98
N SER A 57 -12.86 21.14 -26.32
CA SER A 57 -11.66 21.01 -25.47
C SER A 57 -10.66 22.11 -25.80
N THR A 58 -10.26 22.84 -24.76
CA THR A 58 -9.22 23.87 -24.78
C THR A 58 -7.82 23.26 -24.66
N GLU A 59 -7.64 21.98 -24.99
CA GLU A 59 -6.40 21.25 -24.73
C GLU A 59 -5.25 21.69 -25.65
N TRP A 60 -5.59 21.99 -26.90
CA TRP A 60 -4.65 22.35 -27.96
C TRP A 60 -5.03 23.68 -28.59
N ILE A 61 -4.04 24.51 -28.90
CA ILE A 61 -4.21 25.73 -29.68
C ILE A 61 -3.36 25.63 -30.95
N ALA A 62 -3.76 26.32 -32.02
CA ALA A 62 -2.92 26.44 -33.21
C ALA A 62 -1.62 27.18 -32.86
N ASN A 63 -0.47 26.56 -33.16
CA ASN A 63 0.84 27.15 -32.96
C ASN A 63 1.24 27.93 -34.22
N GLY A 64 0.67 29.12 -34.37
CA GLY A 64 0.91 29.99 -35.52
C GLY A 64 0.47 31.40 -35.20
N GLY A 65 1.39 32.22 -34.72
CA GLY A 65 1.16 33.65 -34.58
C GLY A 65 1.13 34.30 -35.95
N GLY A 66 -0.05 34.72 -36.41
CA GLY A 66 -0.19 35.87 -37.30
C GLY A 66 0.41 35.80 -38.71
N GLY A 67 0.90 34.65 -39.18
CA GLY A 67 1.17 34.44 -40.61
C GLY A 67 -0.16 34.30 -41.33
N GLY A 68 -0.86 35.43 -41.52
CA GLY A 68 -2.21 35.47 -42.08
C GLY A 68 -2.28 34.57 -43.28
N CYS A 69 -3.28 33.66 -43.28
CA CYS A 69 -3.62 32.70 -44.34
C CYS A 69 -2.89 33.10 -45.62
N GLY A 70 -1.66 32.59 -45.78
CA GLY A 70 -0.81 32.98 -46.88
C GLY A 70 -1.52 32.45 -48.09
N VAL A 71 -2.35 33.29 -48.71
CA VAL A 71 -3.07 32.98 -49.94
C VAL A 71 -1.98 32.42 -50.81
N CYS A 72 -2.07 31.12 -51.07
CA CYS A 72 -1.01 30.36 -51.69
C CYS A 72 -0.64 31.14 -52.95
N SER A 73 0.46 31.89 -52.94
CA SER A 73 0.81 32.78 -54.05
C SER A 73 1.21 31.96 -55.27
N SER A 74 1.45 30.66 -55.07
CA SER A 74 1.60 29.62 -56.08
C SER A 74 0.27 29.01 -56.57
N CYS A 75 -0.89 29.41 -56.05
CA CYS A 75 -2.20 29.07 -56.65
C CYS A 75 -2.59 29.99 -57.81
N ASN A 76 -1.86 31.09 -58.02
CA ASN A 76 -2.01 31.98 -59.18
C ASN A 76 -1.60 31.32 -60.52
N GLY A 77 -1.29 30.02 -60.55
CA GLY A 77 -0.98 29.26 -61.76
C GLY A 77 -2.11 28.37 -62.28
N LEU A 78 -3.27 28.32 -61.62
CA LEU A 78 -4.41 27.48 -62.05
C LEU A 78 -5.60 28.27 -62.60
N GLU A 79 -5.50 29.59 -62.73
CA GLU A 79 -6.60 30.41 -63.26
C GLU A 79 -6.66 30.53 -64.79
N ASP A 80 -5.66 30.07 -65.56
CA ASP A 80 -5.68 30.24 -67.04
C ASP A 80 -5.59 28.93 -67.83
N GLY A 81 -6.26 27.88 -67.35
CA GLY A 81 -6.57 26.68 -68.12
C GLY A 81 -8.02 26.70 -68.60
N THR A 82 -8.35 27.56 -69.57
CA THR A 82 -9.64 27.59 -70.26
C THR A 82 -10.11 26.18 -70.64
N GLY A 83 -11.20 25.72 -70.03
CA GLY A 83 -11.78 24.42 -70.32
C GLY A 83 -13.12 24.21 -69.63
N ASN A 84 -14.17 24.80 -70.21
CA ASN A 84 -15.58 24.49 -69.99
C ASN A 84 -15.81 23.07 -69.47
N GLY A 85 -16.38 22.91 -68.27
CA GLY A 85 -16.80 21.58 -67.83
C GLY A 85 -17.10 21.35 -66.35
N LEU A 86 -16.95 22.33 -65.46
CA LEU A 86 -17.41 22.18 -64.08
C LEU A 86 -18.71 22.95 -63.92
N GLY A 87 -19.82 22.25 -64.19
CA GLY A 87 -21.15 22.74 -63.92
C GLY A 87 -21.32 23.13 -62.45
N ASN A 88 -22.35 23.93 -62.18
CA ASN A 88 -22.82 24.45 -60.89
C ASN A 88 -23.12 23.39 -59.78
N GLY A 89 -22.52 22.19 -59.83
CA GLY A 89 -22.49 21.27 -58.72
C GLY A 89 -21.51 21.77 -57.68
N ALA A 90 -21.95 21.89 -56.43
CA ALA A 90 -21.18 22.28 -55.26
C ALA A 90 -20.00 21.33 -54.97
N GLY A 91 -18.97 21.36 -55.83
CA GLY A 91 -17.76 20.57 -55.71
C GLY A 91 -16.81 21.21 -54.71
N GLY A 92 -16.75 20.64 -53.50
CA GLY A 92 -15.82 21.09 -52.46
C GLY A 92 -14.37 20.97 -52.92
N PHE A 93 -13.59 22.04 -52.76
CA PHE A 93 -12.15 22.02 -52.96
C PHE A 93 -11.48 21.19 -51.85
N SER A 94 -10.57 20.29 -52.22
CA SER A 94 -9.77 19.54 -51.26
C SER A 94 -8.30 20.00 -51.36
N TRP A 95 -7.72 20.35 -50.23
CA TRP A 95 -6.32 20.74 -50.12
C TRP A 95 -5.55 19.61 -49.44
N ALA A 96 -4.53 19.07 -50.11
CA ALA A 96 -3.66 18.06 -49.55
C ALA A 96 -2.31 18.69 -49.16
N GLY A 97 -1.86 18.49 -47.92
CA GLY A 97 -0.47 18.72 -47.52
C GLY A 97 -0.17 19.98 -46.70
N VAL A 98 -1.17 20.65 -46.10
CA VAL A 98 -0.88 21.74 -45.15
C VAL A 98 -0.33 21.15 -43.86
N HIS A 99 0.88 21.56 -43.47
CA HIS A 99 1.46 21.25 -42.17
C HIS A 99 0.90 22.20 -41.13
N GLN A 100 0.11 21.68 -40.19
CA GLN A 100 -0.31 22.44 -39.01
C GLN A 100 0.42 21.95 -37.76
N SER A 101 0.97 22.90 -37.01
CA SER A 101 1.57 22.65 -35.72
C SER A 101 0.56 23.05 -34.65
N CYS A 102 0.17 22.12 -33.78
CA CYS A 102 -0.67 22.40 -32.62
C CYS A 102 0.21 22.48 -31.38
N LYS A 103 -0.02 23.47 -30.51
CA LYS A 103 0.62 23.61 -29.20
C LYS A 103 -0.33 23.15 -28.10
N ARG A 104 0.11 22.23 -27.25
CA ARG A 104 -0.65 21.82 -26.07
C ARG A 104 -0.68 22.96 -25.05
N VAL A 105 -1.83 23.25 -24.48
CA VAL A 105 -1.97 24.26 -23.39
C VAL A 105 -2.56 23.68 -22.11
N ALA A 106 -3.21 22.53 -22.17
CA ALA A 106 -3.75 21.84 -21.00
C ALA A 106 -3.76 20.31 -21.19
N PHE A 107 -4.11 19.59 -20.13
CA PHE A 107 -4.57 18.20 -20.17
C PHE A 107 -6.01 18.20 -19.66
N ASN A 108 -6.95 17.71 -20.47
CA ASN A 108 -8.38 17.77 -20.15
C ASN A 108 -8.94 16.40 -19.73
N GLY A 109 -8.11 15.36 -19.66
CA GLY A 109 -8.51 14.04 -19.21
C GLY A 109 -8.89 14.00 -17.73
N ASP A 110 -9.93 13.25 -17.38
CA ASP A 110 -10.31 13.02 -15.98
C ASP A 110 -9.19 12.28 -15.23
N PRO A 111 -8.60 12.86 -14.17
CA PRO A 111 -7.44 12.28 -13.48
C PRO A 111 -7.67 10.86 -12.98
N LEU A 112 -8.85 10.56 -12.42
CA LEU A 112 -9.15 9.23 -11.89
C LEU A 112 -9.28 8.19 -13.01
N THR A 113 -9.97 8.54 -14.08
CA THR A 113 -10.13 7.68 -15.25
C THR A 113 -8.78 7.42 -15.91
N CYS A 114 -7.92 8.44 -15.98
CA CYS A 114 -6.54 8.32 -16.44
C CYS A 114 -5.71 7.37 -15.58
N CYS A 115 -5.80 7.48 -14.26
CA CYS A 115 -5.11 6.57 -13.35
C CYS A 115 -5.52 5.12 -13.56
N ARG A 116 -6.82 4.89 -13.79
CA ARG A 116 -7.41 3.55 -14.00
C ARG A 116 -7.03 2.91 -15.33
N ARG A 117 -6.50 3.68 -16.29
CA ARG A 117 -6.01 3.16 -17.55
C ARG A 117 -4.58 2.68 -17.41
N SER A 118 -4.44 1.35 -17.38
CA SER A 118 -3.14 0.70 -17.41
C SER A 118 -2.71 0.42 -18.86
N PRO A 119 -1.44 0.70 -19.22
CA PRO A 119 -0.89 0.30 -20.52
C PRO A 119 -0.89 -1.23 -20.72
N ASN A 120 -0.93 -2.00 -19.63
CA ASN A 120 -0.86 -3.47 -19.66
C ASN A 120 -2.14 -4.14 -20.20
N ILE A 121 -3.26 -3.41 -20.28
CA ILE A 121 -4.57 -4.00 -20.68
C ILE A 121 -5.07 -3.47 -22.01
N ASN A 122 -4.90 -2.17 -22.27
CA ASN A 122 -5.59 -1.49 -23.39
C ASN A 122 -4.75 -1.33 -24.66
N GLY A 123 -3.53 -1.87 -24.70
CA GLY A 123 -2.56 -1.57 -25.76
C GLY A 123 -1.96 -0.17 -25.64
N SER A 124 -0.89 0.08 -26.39
CA SER A 124 0.08 1.15 -26.13
C SER A 124 -0.35 2.58 -26.49
N SER A 125 -1.52 2.82 -27.07
CA SER A 125 -1.91 4.20 -27.47
C SER A 125 -3.15 4.74 -26.78
N LEU A 126 -3.98 3.87 -26.16
CA LEU A 126 -5.22 4.31 -25.50
C LEU A 126 -5.02 4.75 -24.05
N PHE A 127 -3.90 4.41 -23.41
CA PHE A 127 -3.65 4.77 -22.00
C PHE A 127 -3.42 6.29 -21.80
N CYS A 128 -3.09 7.03 -22.86
CA CYS A 128 -2.86 8.47 -22.78
C CYS A 128 -4.13 9.30 -22.85
N PHE A 129 -5.27 8.66 -23.09
CA PHE A 129 -6.56 9.31 -23.21
C PHE A 129 -7.48 8.77 -22.15
N ASP A 130 -8.35 9.61 -21.58
CA ASP A 130 -9.27 9.16 -20.53
C ASP A 130 -10.39 8.27 -21.08
N ASP A 131 -10.68 8.35 -22.37
CA ASP A 131 -11.71 7.56 -23.05
C ASP A 131 -11.19 6.94 -24.36
N ASN A 132 -12.07 6.22 -25.07
CA ASN A 132 -11.72 5.62 -26.37
C ASN A 132 -11.89 6.60 -27.53
N THR A 133 -12.52 7.75 -27.30
CA THR A 133 -12.66 8.81 -28.32
C THR A 133 -11.27 9.40 -28.59
N GLY A 134 -10.44 9.50 -27.55
CA GLY A 134 -9.10 10.08 -27.57
C GLY A 134 -9.11 11.56 -27.86
N LEU A 135 -10.12 12.23 -27.33
CA LEU A 135 -10.29 13.68 -27.44
C LEU A 135 -9.73 14.42 -26.23
N ARG A 136 -9.57 13.73 -25.11
CA ARG A 136 -9.01 14.28 -23.88
C ARG A 136 -7.79 13.47 -23.47
N THR A 137 -6.63 14.11 -23.48
CA THR A 137 -5.41 13.44 -23.02
C THR A 137 -5.27 13.56 -21.52
N CYS A 138 -4.78 12.47 -20.93
CA CYS A 138 -4.43 12.38 -19.53
C CYS A 138 -3.18 13.19 -19.23
N ASP A 139 -3.13 13.91 -18.12
CA ASP A 139 -1.86 14.46 -17.65
C ASP A 139 -0.87 13.29 -17.36
N PRO A 140 0.39 13.37 -17.82
CA PRO A 140 1.43 12.37 -17.56
C PRO A 140 1.51 11.89 -16.10
N GLN A 141 1.27 12.78 -15.12
CA GLN A 141 1.30 12.42 -13.70
C GLN A 141 0.17 11.49 -13.26
N TYR A 142 -0.88 11.34 -14.08
CA TYR A 142 -2.02 10.46 -13.83
C TYR A 142 -2.09 9.29 -14.81
N ARG A 143 -1.05 9.03 -15.61
CA ARG A 143 -1.04 7.94 -16.59
C ARG A 143 -0.65 6.61 -15.93
N GLY A 144 -1.67 5.88 -15.46
CA GLY A 144 -1.53 4.55 -14.89
C GLY A 144 -1.29 4.52 -13.39
N PHE A 145 -1.48 3.35 -12.79
CA PHE A 145 -1.51 3.17 -11.34
C PHE A 145 -0.18 3.40 -10.63
N ALA A 146 0.94 3.19 -11.31
CA ALA A 146 2.28 3.37 -10.75
C ALA A 146 2.70 4.83 -10.60
N GLN A 147 1.83 5.81 -10.94
CA GLN A 147 2.14 7.22 -10.72
C GLN A 147 1.79 7.65 -9.29
N PRO A 148 2.68 8.36 -8.56
CA PRO A 148 2.42 8.78 -7.18
C PRO A 148 1.16 9.63 -7.04
N SER A 149 0.84 10.46 -8.03
CA SER A 149 -0.34 11.31 -8.03
C SER A 149 -1.66 10.51 -8.12
N CYS A 150 -1.61 9.23 -8.52
CA CYS A 150 -2.77 8.36 -8.55
C CYS A 150 -3.14 7.75 -7.20
N THR A 151 -2.20 7.62 -6.27
CA THR A 151 -2.45 7.04 -4.94
C THR A 151 -3.60 7.72 -4.17
N PRO A 152 -3.64 9.05 -4.00
CA PRO A 152 -4.75 9.69 -3.28
C PRO A 152 -6.09 9.57 -4.03
N LEU A 153 -6.07 9.59 -5.37
CA LEU A 153 -7.28 9.42 -6.18
C LEU A 153 -7.84 8.00 -6.06
N MET A 154 -6.97 6.99 -6.08
CA MET A 154 -7.36 5.59 -5.92
C MET A 154 -7.79 5.27 -4.50
N ALA A 155 -7.15 5.84 -3.49
CA ALA A 155 -7.59 5.71 -2.09
C ALA A 155 -9.02 6.21 -1.94
N ALA A 156 -9.30 7.44 -2.40
CA ALA A 156 -10.65 8.00 -2.38
C ALA A 156 -11.64 7.17 -3.21
N TYR A 157 -11.26 6.74 -4.42
CA TYR A 157 -12.15 5.93 -5.26
C TYR A 157 -12.52 4.60 -4.60
N CYS A 158 -11.54 3.91 -4.01
CA CYS A 158 -11.70 2.59 -3.41
C CYS A 158 -12.33 2.60 -2.01
N SER A 159 -12.46 3.76 -1.36
CA SER A 159 -13.13 3.91 -0.06
C SER A 159 -14.48 4.63 -0.13
N ASN A 160 -14.82 5.30 -1.24
CA ASN A 160 -16.05 6.10 -1.34
C ASN A 160 -17.20 5.33 -2.02
N ASP A 161 -18.44 5.68 -1.65
CA ASP A 161 -19.67 5.01 -2.13
C ASP A 161 -20.17 5.43 -3.53
N SER A 162 -19.35 6.11 -4.33
CA SER A 162 -19.75 6.50 -5.68
C SER A 162 -20.00 5.28 -6.57
N GLY A 163 -21.25 5.14 -7.06
CA GLY A 163 -21.62 4.18 -8.10
C GLY A 163 -21.77 2.72 -7.64
N GLY A 164 -22.56 2.45 -6.60
CA GLY A 164 -22.90 1.09 -6.17
C GLY A 164 -22.20 0.60 -4.89
N GLY A 165 -21.62 1.53 -4.11
CA GLY A 165 -20.90 1.24 -2.87
C GLY A 165 -19.43 0.89 -3.10
N TYR A 166 -18.57 1.21 -2.13
CA TYR A 166 -17.14 0.92 -2.27
C TYR A 166 -16.82 -0.59 -2.31
N GLN A 167 -17.62 -1.41 -1.61
CA GLN A 167 -17.42 -2.86 -1.53
C GLN A 167 -17.43 -3.53 -2.92
N GLY A 168 -18.30 -3.08 -3.82
CA GLY A 168 -18.36 -3.59 -5.19
C GLY A 168 -17.09 -3.33 -6.00
N LYS A 169 -16.36 -2.25 -5.70
CA LYS A 169 -15.10 -1.88 -6.39
C LYS A 169 -13.95 -2.82 -6.04
N TRP A 170 -14.07 -3.59 -4.96
CA TRP A 170 -13.12 -4.59 -4.50
C TRP A 170 -13.51 -6.03 -4.86
N SER A 171 -14.66 -6.22 -5.51
CA SER A 171 -15.18 -7.55 -5.84
C SER A 171 -14.60 -8.11 -7.14
N GLY A 172 -14.44 -9.43 -7.21
CA GLY A 172 -13.99 -10.14 -8.41
C GLY A 172 -12.47 -10.36 -8.47
N THR A 173 -11.87 -10.10 -9.63
CA THR A 173 -10.44 -10.34 -9.90
C THR A 173 -9.74 -9.03 -10.26
N PRO A 174 -8.39 -8.98 -10.29
CA PRO A 174 -7.68 -7.80 -10.80
C PRO A 174 -8.03 -7.42 -12.25
N ALA A 175 -8.62 -8.33 -13.05
CA ALA A 175 -9.12 -7.98 -14.38
C ALA A 175 -10.43 -7.17 -14.32
N THR A 176 -11.26 -7.37 -13.30
CA THR A 176 -12.60 -6.78 -13.17
C THR A 176 -12.71 -5.69 -12.11
N SER A 177 -11.80 -5.67 -11.13
CA SER A 177 -11.74 -4.68 -10.05
C SER A 177 -10.53 -3.77 -10.23
N ASP A 178 -10.77 -2.46 -10.36
CA ASP A 178 -9.68 -1.50 -10.45
C ASP A 178 -8.90 -1.37 -9.15
N CYS A 179 -9.54 -1.59 -7.99
CA CYS A 179 -8.87 -1.53 -6.69
C CYS A 179 -7.89 -2.71 -6.54
N LEU A 180 -8.32 -3.94 -6.86
CA LEU A 180 -7.44 -5.10 -6.87
C LEU A 180 -6.36 -4.99 -7.95
N ARG A 181 -6.68 -4.42 -9.12
CA ARG A 181 -5.69 -4.17 -10.18
C ARG A 181 -4.61 -3.19 -9.72
N TYR A 182 -5.01 -2.10 -9.05
CA TYR A 182 -4.09 -1.13 -8.49
C TYR A 182 -3.11 -1.80 -7.52
N LEU A 183 -3.60 -2.66 -6.61
CA LEU A 183 -2.74 -3.42 -5.70
C LEU A 183 -1.76 -4.33 -6.43
N GLN A 184 -2.21 -5.03 -7.47
CA GLN A 184 -1.34 -5.91 -8.26
C GLN A 184 -0.23 -5.13 -8.97
N GLU A 185 -0.55 -3.99 -9.60
CA GLU A 185 0.42 -3.21 -10.36
C GLU A 185 1.38 -2.40 -9.48
N THR A 186 0.98 -2.10 -8.24
CA THR A 186 1.78 -1.36 -7.26
C THR A 186 2.41 -2.27 -6.20
N ALA A 187 2.29 -3.58 -6.36
CA ALA A 187 2.82 -4.58 -5.45
C ALA A 187 4.34 -4.36 -5.20
N GLY A 188 4.75 -4.46 -3.95
CA GLY A 188 6.14 -4.24 -3.54
C GLY A 188 6.49 -2.79 -3.19
N ASN A 189 5.57 -1.83 -3.38
CA ASN A 189 5.77 -0.46 -2.94
C ASN A 189 4.65 0.06 -2.02
N LEU A 190 4.91 -0.02 -0.70
CA LEU A 190 3.95 0.35 0.33
C LEU A 190 3.50 1.81 0.27
N SER A 191 4.32 2.73 -0.27
CA SER A 191 3.88 4.13 -0.42
C SER A 191 2.74 4.28 -1.43
N PHE A 192 2.55 3.31 -2.32
CA PHE A 192 1.48 3.30 -3.31
C PHE A 192 0.26 2.51 -2.84
N TYR A 193 0.43 1.26 -2.44
CA TYR A 193 -0.72 0.42 -2.05
C TYR A 193 -1.21 0.69 -0.63
N GLY A 194 -0.31 1.11 0.28
CA GLY A 194 -0.59 1.34 1.69
C GLY A 194 -1.79 2.26 1.90
N PRO A 195 -1.77 3.51 1.38
CA PRO A 195 -2.87 4.45 1.56
C PRO A 195 -4.22 3.95 1.02
N VAL A 196 -4.22 3.14 -0.05
CA VAL A 196 -5.46 2.62 -0.65
C VAL A 196 -6.08 1.52 0.19
N VAL A 197 -5.26 0.57 0.67
CA VAL A 197 -5.70 -0.50 1.57
C VAL A 197 -6.10 0.07 2.93
N GLU A 198 -5.34 1.02 3.46
CA GLU A 198 -5.63 1.72 4.71
C GLU A 198 -6.96 2.47 4.63
N ALA A 199 -7.23 3.18 3.54
CA ALA A 199 -8.49 3.89 3.33
C ALA A 199 -9.70 2.93 3.28
N MET A 200 -9.57 1.79 2.59
CA MET A 200 -10.60 0.75 2.57
C MET A 200 -10.84 0.17 3.98
N ALA A 201 -9.78 -0.23 4.68
CA ALA A 201 -9.90 -0.81 6.02
C ALA A 201 -10.45 0.21 7.03
N THR A 202 -10.03 1.48 6.95
CA THR A 202 -10.54 2.57 7.79
C THR A 202 -12.01 2.81 7.55
N ARG A 203 -12.43 2.85 6.28
CA ARG A 203 -13.84 2.99 5.93
C ARG A 203 -14.66 1.86 6.54
N TYR A 204 -14.28 0.61 6.29
CA TYR A 204 -15.02 -0.57 6.73
C TYR A 204 -15.03 -0.77 8.25
N LEU A 205 -13.85 -0.82 8.88
CA LEU A 205 -13.72 -1.22 10.29
C LEU A 205 -13.99 -0.08 11.27
N ILE A 206 -13.69 1.17 10.90
CA ILE A 206 -13.76 2.32 11.80
C ILE A 206 -14.93 3.23 11.46
N THR A 207 -15.04 3.67 10.20
CA THR A 207 -16.04 4.68 9.82
C THR A 207 -17.45 4.10 9.81
N ASP A 208 -17.62 2.95 9.15
CA ASP A 208 -18.89 2.25 9.07
C ASP A 208 -19.10 1.35 10.31
N ASN A 209 -18.06 1.15 11.11
CA ASN A 209 -18.03 0.35 12.33
C ASN A 209 -18.59 -1.07 12.15
N HIS A 210 -18.27 -1.72 11.02
CA HIS A 210 -18.66 -3.11 10.82
C HIS A 210 -18.04 -4.02 11.90
N PRO A 211 -18.82 -4.96 12.46
CA PRO A 211 -18.30 -5.91 13.42
C PRO A 211 -17.41 -6.93 12.70
N ILE A 212 -16.31 -7.35 13.33
CA ILE A 212 -15.46 -8.43 12.81
C ILE A 212 -16.12 -9.74 13.23
N THR A 213 -16.98 -10.30 12.39
CA THR A 213 -17.68 -11.57 12.64
C THR A 213 -17.17 -12.69 11.74
N SER A 214 -17.29 -13.93 12.19
CA SER A 214 -17.02 -15.12 11.36
C SER A 214 -18.28 -15.60 10.66
N SER A 215 -18.12 -16.29 9.53
CA SER A 215 -19.23 -16.95 8.81
C SER A 215 -19.93 -18.04 9.64
N GLN A 216 -19.26 -18.55 10.68
CA GLN A 216 -19.81 -19.55 11.60
C GLN A 216 -20.81 -18.95 12.60
N THR A 217 -20.77 -17.63 12.81
CA THR A 217 -21.72 -16.92 13.65
C THR A 217 -23.03 -16.77 12.87
N SER A 218 -23.93 -17.75 13.02
CA SER A 218 -25.22 -17.80 12.33
C SER A 218 -26.11 -16.61 12.75
N GLY A 219 -26.06 -15.53 11.97
CA GLY A 219 -26.89 -14.34 12.20
C GLY A 219 -26.77 -13.31 11.09
N SER A 220 -27.72 -12.37 11.05
CA SER A 220 -27.75 -11.23 10.11
C SER A 220 -26.59 -10.24 10.28
N ALA A 221 -25.68 -10.47 11.23
CA ALA A 221 -24.54 -9.62 11.50
C ALA A 221 -23.31 -9.93 10.62
N TYR A 222 -23.30 -11.07 9.92
CA TYR A 222 -22.17 -11.43 9.05
C TYR A 222 -22.24 -10.66 7.72
N ASP A 223 -21.19 -9.88 7.46
CA ASP A 223 -20.96 -9.22 6.18
C ASP A 223 -19.80 -9.92 5.46
N PRO A 224 -20.02 -10.53 4.27
CA PRO A 224 -18.98 -11.24 3.54
C PRO A 224 -17.81 -10.36 3.10
N PHE A 225 -17.96 -9.04 3.08
CA PHE A 225 -16.87 -8.14 2.73
C PHE A 225 -15.70 -8.18 3.73
N ILE A 226 -15.93 -8.63 4.97
CA ILE A 226 -14.87 -8.81 5.97
C ILE A 226 -13.76 -9.73 5.44
N GLU A 227 -14.09 -10.77 4.68
CA GLU A 227 -13.11 -11.71 4.11
C GLU A 227 -12.18 -11.01 3.12
N THR A 228 -12.72 -10.09 2.32
CA THR A 228 -11.91 -9.24 1.41
C THR A 228 -10.97 -8.35 2.21
N VAL A 229 -11.42 -7.78 3.32
CA VAL A 229 -10.57 -6.96 4.21
C VAL A 229 -9.46 -7.81 4.82
N VAL A 230 -9.78 -8.99 5.38
CA VAL A 230 -8.78 -9.92 5.93
C VAL A 230 -7.75 -10.30 4.88
N GLN A 231 -8.19 -10.76 3.72
CA GLN A 231 -7.30 -11.22 2.66
C GLN A 231 -6.44 -10.10 2.10
N THR A 232 -7.00 -8.90 1.96
CA THR A 232 -6.26 -7.72 1.49
C THR A 232 -5.20 -7.29 2.50
N CYS A 233 -5.55 -7.19 3.79
CA CYS A 233 -4.58 -6.85 4.84
C CYS A 233 -3.48 -7.92 4.96
N ARG A 234 -3.82 -9.20 4.83
CA ARG A 234 -2.85 -10.31 4.88
C ARG A 234 -1.93 -10.34 3.65
N ALA A 235 -2.41 -9.93 2.48
CA ALA A 235 -1.59 -9.89 1.27
C ALA A 235 -0.65 -8.67 1.22
N ASN A 236 -0.95 -7.61 1.98
CA ASN A 236 -0.28 -6.32 1.87
C ASN A 236 0.29 -5.89 3.24
N ALA A 237 1.46 -6.41 3.58
CA ALA A 237 2.15 -6.12 4.85
C ALA A 237 2.25 -4.62 5.13
N GLY A 238 2.02 -4.21 6.38
CA GLY A 238 2.13 -2.83 6.85
C GLY A 238 0.95 -1.92 6.48
N ALA A 239 0.14 -2.28 5.48
CA ALA A 239 -0.89 -1.39 4.95
C ALA A 239 -2.11 -1.23 5.88
N CYS A 240 -2.36 -2.21 6.75
CA CYS A 240 -3.49 -2.16 7.69
C CYS A 240 -3.06 -1.85 9.14
N ASP A 241 -1.76 -1.66 9.40
CA ASP A 241 -1.21 -1.61 10.76
C ASP A 241 -1.86 -0.52 11.63
N ALA A 242 -2.03 0.69 11.08
CA ALA A 242 -2.62 1.80 11.83
C ALA A 242 -4.09 1.53 12.18
N VAL A 243 -4.87 1.03 11.22
CA VAL A 243 -6.30 0.70 11.39
C VAL A 243 -6.48 -0.45 12.37
N LEU A 244 -5.67 -1.51 12.25
CA LEU A 244 -5.75 -2.67 13.11
C LEU A 244 -5.31 -2.34 14.53
N LYS A 245 -4.26 -1.54 14.74
CA LYS A 245 -3.90 -1.04 16.08
C LYS A 245 -5.06 -0.28 16.73
N ALA A 246 -5.78 0.55 15.97
CA ALA A 246 -6.93 1.28 16.48
C ALA A 246 -8.12 0.35 16.79
N LYS A 247 -8.49 -0.54 15.86
CA LYS A 247 -9.66 -1.43 16.01
C LYS A 247 -9.43 -2.51 17.07
N CYS A 248 -8.21 -3.01 17.20
CA CYS A 248 -7.86 -4.13 18.07
C CYS A 248 -7.40 -3.70 19.47
N ALA A 249 -7.36 -2.40 19.77
CA ALA A 249 -6.91 -1.88 21.07
C ALA A 249 -7.73 -2.36 22.29
N GLY A 250 -8.98 -2.78 22.08
CA GLY A 250 -9.84 -3.34 23.13
C GLY A 250 -10.02 -4.86 23.06
N VAL A 251 -9.34 -5.53 22.12
CA VAL A 251 -9.53 -6.96 21.87
C VAL A 251 -8.69 -7.78 22.85
N THR A 252 -9.29 -8.81 23.44
CA THR A 252 -8.62 -9.74 24.35
C THR A 252 -8.35 -11.09 23.69
N ARG A 253 -7.41 -11.84 24.26
CA ARG A 253 -7.04 -13.18 23.79
C ARG A 253 -8.23 -14.15 23.76
N ASP A 254 -9.10 -14.10 24.79
CA ASP A 254 -10.32 -14.92 24.88
C ASP A 254 -11.33 -14.61 23.78
N GLN A 255 -11.35 -13.37 23.28
CA GLN A 255 -12.24 -13.02 22.17
C GLN A 255 -11.74 -13.61 20.85
N LEU A 256 -10.42 -13.77 20.68
CA LEU A 256 -9.85 -14.37 19.48
C LEU A 256 -10.19 -15.85 19.34
N SER A 257 -10.18 -16.61 20.45
CA SER A 257 -10.48 -18.05 20.43
C SER A 257 -11.92 -18.35 19.98
N ASN A 258 -12.83 -17.39 20.18
CA ASN A 258 -14.24 -17.50 19.81
C ASN A 258 -14.55 -16.96 18.41
N ASN A 259 -13.59 -16.36 17.70
CA ASN A 259 -13.85 -15.72 16.41
C ASN A 259 -12.61 -15.71 15.50
N VAL A 260 -12.64 -16.57 14.48
CA VAL A 260 -11.53 -16.77 13.53
C VAL A 260 -11.16 -15.49 12.77
N ASN A 261 -12.13 -14.68 12.35
CA ASN A 261 -11.84 -13.44 11.62
C ASN A 261 -11.22 -12.37 12.53
N LEU A 262 -11.65 -12.34 13.79
CA LEU A 262 -11.03 -11.48 14.79
C LEU A 262 -9.59 -11.94 15.08
N ALA A 263 -9.35 -13.24 15.21
CA ALA A 263 -8.01 -13.79 15.34
C ALA A 263 -7.12 -13.43 14.13
N ASN A 264 -7.65 -13.58 12.92
CA ASN A 264 -6.92 -13.28 11.69
C ASN A 264 -6.54 -11.79 11.58
N LEU A 265 -7.39 -10.87 12.01
CA LEU A 265 -7.09 -9.43 11.91
C LEU A 265 -6.32 -8.89 13.12
N CYS A 266 -6.69 -9.32 14.33
CA CYS A 266 -6.20 -8.71 15.56
C CYS A 266 -5.11 -9.49 16.26
N GLY A 267 -4.82 -10.74 15.84
CA GLY A 267 -3.86 -11.63 16.51
C GLY A 267 -2.51 -11.00 16.81
N CYS A 268 -1.98 -10.18 15.91
CA CYS A 268 -0.70 -9.45 16.09
C CYS A 268 -0.84 -7.98 16.54
N PHE A 269 -2.08 -7.46 16.65
CA PHE A 269 -2.37 -6.03 16.82
C PHE A 269 -3.11 -5.69 18.12
N MET A 270 -3.22 -6.64 19.06
CA MET A 270 -3.75 -6.39 20.39
C MET A 270 -2.80 -5.49 21.22
N PRO A 271 -3.26 -4.97 22.38
CA PRO A 271 -2.39 -4.30 23.33
C PRO A 271 -1.31 -5.24 23.89
N ASP A 272 -0.15 -4.66 24.22
CA ASP A 272 1.03 -5.37 24.77
C ASP A 272 0.70 -6.28 25.96
N LEU A 273 -0.28 -5.88 26.79
CA LEU A 273 -0.74 -6.66 27.93
C LEU A 273 -1.24 -8.07 27.54
N GLN A 274 -1.84 -8.23 26.36
CA GLN A 274 -2.36 -9.52 25.86
C GLN A 274 -1.24 -10.50 25.44
N TYR A 275 0.00 -10.01 25.35
CA TYR A 275 1.19 -10.81 25.05
C TYR A 275 2.10 -10.98 26.28
N ALA A 276 1.75 -10.37 27.42
CA ALA A 276 2.62 -10.30 28.59
C ALA A 276 2.96 -11.68 29.17
N SER A 277 2.00 -12.61 29.18
CA SER A 277 2.20 -13.99 29.65
C SER A 277 3.26 -14.75 28.85
N HIS A 278 3.33 -14.52 27.54
CA HIS A 278 4.36 -15.15 26.69
C HIS A 278 5.69 -14.39 26.73
N SER A 279 5.63 -13.07 26.94
CA SER A 279 6.83 -12.24 27.04
C SER A 279 7.75 -12.64 28.22
N SER A 280 7.20 -13.20 29.32
CA SER A 280 8.01 -13.73 30.43
C SER A 280 8.84 -14.96 30.04
N TYR A 281 8.45 -15.69 28.99
CA TYR A 281 9.24 -16.78 28.41
C TYR A 281 10.22 -16.28 27.33
N GLY A 282 10.34 -14.96 27.17
CA GLY A 282 11.17 -14.34 26.15
C GLY A 282 10.57 -14.43 24.75
N ILE A 283 9.28 -14.74 24.61
CA ILE A 283 8.60 -14.81 23.31
C ILE A 283 8.22 -13.40 22.90
N LYS A 284 8.67 -13.00 21.72
CA LYS A 284 8.32 -11.73 21.12
C LYS A 284 6.93 -11.81 20.50
N ARG A 285 6.31 -10.65 20.30
CA ARG A 285 4.94 -10.55 19.78
C ARG A 285 4.75 -11.27 18.45
N GLU A 286 5.69 -11.12 17.53
CA GLU A 286 5.69 -11.77 16.21
C GLU A 286 5.75 -13.30 16.29
N CYS A 287 6.11 -13.86 17.44
CA CYS A 287 6.20 -15.29 17.73
C CYS A 287 5.05 -15.79 18.60
N ASP A 288 4.14 -14.93 19.04
CA ASP A 288 3.02 -15.34 19.87
C ASP A 288 2.06 -16.25 19.05
N PRO A 289 1.53 -17.35 19.62
CA PRO A 289 0.62 -18.27 18.94
C PRO A 289 -0.55 -17.62 18.21
N VAL A 290 -1.13 -16.53 18.75
CA VAL A 290 -2.24 -15.84 18.08
C VAL A 290 -1.78 -14.96 16.91
N CYS A 291 -0.50 -14.63 16.85
CA CYS A 291 0.10 -13.84 15.78
C CYS A 291 0.66 -14.72 14.64
N VAL A 292 1.14 -15.93 14.95
CA VAL A 292 1.73 -16.86 13.95
C VAL A 292 0.72 -17.78 13.26
N ILE A 293 -0.59 -17.61 13.49
CA ILE A 293 -1.60 -18.36 12.75
C ILE A 293 -1.46 -18.07 11.25
N ALA A 294 -1.54 -19.10 10.40
CA ALA A 294 -1.26 -18.97 8.96
C ALA A 294 -2.16 -17.95 8.23
N SER A 295 -3.30 -17.60 8.83
CA SER A 295 -4.26 -16.63 8.29
C SER A 295 -4.21 -15.27 8.97
N ALA A 296 -3.33 -15.04 9.95
CA ALA A 296 -3.19 -13.75 10.58
C ALA A 296 -2.52 -12.72 9.67
N VAL A 297 -2.95 -11.47 9.83
CA VAL A 297 -2.23 -10.30 9.34
C VAL A 297 -0.98 -10.14 10.20
N GLY A 298 0.18 -10.31 9.58
CA GLY A 298 1.46 -10.12 10.26
C GLY A 298 1.84 -8.64 10.41
N ILE A 299 2.82 -8.38 11.27
CA ILE A 299 3.40 -7.05 11.48
C ILE A 299 4.45 -6.79 10.38
N LEU A 300 4.58 -5.56 9.90
CA LEU A 300 5.65 -5.18 8.97
C LEU A 300 7.03 -5.35 9.60
N ASP A 301 8.01 -5.91 8.89
CA ASP A 301 9.40 -5.93 9.33
C ASP A 301 10.07 -4.55 9.10
N PRO A 302 10.36 -3.76 10.15
CA PRO A 302 10.96 -2.45 9.99
C PRO A 302 12.42 -2.51 9.52
N ALA A 303 13.08 -3.66 9.61
CA ALA A 303 14.49 -3.81 9.26
C ALA A 303 14.70 -4.02 7.75
N THR A 304 13.64 -4.37 7.02
CA THR A 304 13.74 -4.65 5.58
C THR A 304 13.44 -3.39 4.78
N SER A 305 14.29 -3.08 3.80
CA SER A 305 14.00 -2.06 2.79
C SER A 305 12.88 -2.48 1.83
N ASN A 306 12.38 -3.71 1.96
CA ASN A 306 11.30 -4.26 1.17
C ASN A 306 10.01 -4.24 2.00
N PRO A 307 9.10 -3.29 1.77
CA PRO A 307 7.94 -3.09 2.62
C PRO A 307 6.85 -4.17 2.43
N ALA A 308 7.12 -5.19 1.62
CA ALA A 308 6.25 -6.36 1.45
C ALA A 308 6.58 -7.53 2.38
N GLN A 309 7.57 -7.40 3.28
CA GLN A 309 7.96 -8.49 4.18
C GLN A 309 7.35 -8.35 5.57
N PHE A 310 6.63 -9.39 5.98
CA PHE A 310 6.18 -9.57 7.36
C PHE A 310 7.36 -9.91 8.26
N LEU A 311 7.35 -9.35 9.47
CA LEU A 311 8.26 -9.71 10.55
C LEU A 311 8.06 -11.18 10.90
N LYS A 312 9.00 -12.02 10.47
CA LYS A 312 8.94 -13.46 10.73
C LYS A 312 9.36 -13.74 12.16
N CYS A 313 8.66 -14.67 12.80
CA CYS A 313 9.13 -15.26 14.04
C CYS A 313 10.44 -16.01 13.80
N ASN A 314 11.56 -15.43 14.24
CA ASN A 314 12.89 -16.04 14.17
C ASN A 314 13.35 -16.56 15.54
N GLN A 315 12.41 -16.90 16.42
CA GLN A 315 12.75 -17.52 17.70
C GLN A 315 12.65 -19.03 17.60
N SER A 316 13.62 -19.73 18.20
CA SER A 316 13.59 -21.18 18.36
C SER A 316 12.77 -21.58 19.60
N VAL A 317 11.68 -20.87 19.87
CA VAL A 317 10.80 -21.10 21.01
C VAL A 317 9.45 -21.55 20.49
N CYS A 318 8.99 -22.67 21.03
CA CYS A 318 7.75 -23.34 20.70
C CYS A 318 6.90 -23.37 21.96
N VAL A 319 5.67 -22.86 21.92
CA VAL A 319 4.76 -22.91 23.07
C VAL A 319 3.50 -23.66 22.70
N ILE A 320 3.21 -24.68 23.51
CA ILE A 320 1.96 -25.42 23.49
C ILE A 320 1.26 -25.03 24.80
N ASP A 321 0.29 -24.14 24.72
CA ASP A 321 -0.49 -23.65 25.86
C ASP A 321 -1.99 -23.91 25.64
N ASP A 322 -2.71 -24.10 26.74
CA ASP A 322 -4.16 -24.27 26.85
C ASP A 322 -4.76 -25.30 25.87
N VAL A 323 -4.10 -26.45 25.77
CA VAL A 323 -4.61 -27.57 24.96
C VAL A 323 -5.55 -28.42 25.80
N SER A 324 -6.86 -28.20 25.61
CA SER A 324 -7.91 -29.06 26.15
C SER A 324 -8.40 -30.05 25.09
N ILE A 325 -8.04 -31.33 25.24
CA ILE A 325 -8.54 -32.40 24.38
C ILE A 325 -9.64 -33.16 25.12
N ASN A 326 -10.89 -32.94 24.71
CA ASN A 326 -12.06 -33.65 25.24
C ASN A 326 -12.44 -34.79 24.30
N ILE A 327 -12.15 -36.03 24.71
CA ILE A 327 -12.52 -37.24 23.96
C ILE A 327 -13.85 -37.76 24.51
N LEU A 328 -14.92 -37.54 23.75
CA LEU A 328 -16.31 -37.81 24.16
C LEU A 328 -16.86 -39.19 23.73
N ALA A 329 -16.03 -40.10 23.18
CA ALA A 329 -16.50 -41.40 22.69
C ALA A 329 -15.49 -42.54 22.92
N ASN A 330 -16.04 -43.75 23.11
CA ASN A 330 -15.30 -45.00 23.36
C ASN A 330 -14.17 -45.21 22.35
N SER A 331 -12.94 -45.21 22.87
CA SER A 331 -11.66 -45.56 22.22
C SER A 331 -11.28 -44.77 20.97
N VAL A 332 -10.51 -43.69 21.17
CA VAL A 332 -9.52 -43.27 20.16
C VAL A 332 -8.37 -44.27 20.23
N THR A 333 -8.39 -45.27 19.34
CA THR A 333 -7.33 -46.29 19.27
C THR A 333 -6.17 -45.73 18.43
N GLY A 334 -5.30 -44.95 19.06
CA GLY A 334 -4.09 -44.42 18.42
C GLY A 334 -3.47 -43.24 19.17
N PRO A 335 -2.18 -42.94 18.93
CA PRO A 335 -1.52 -41.79 19.52
C PRO A 335 -2.14 -40.49 18.99
N ILE A 336 -2.39 -39.53 19.88
CA ILE A 336 -2.79 -38.17 19.50
C ILE A 336 -1.54 -37.46 18.99
N SER A 337 -1.49 -37.16 17.69
CA SER A 337 -0.41 -36.37 17.09
C SER A 337 -0.88 -34.94 16.85
N PHE A 338 -0.11 -33.98 17.34
CA PHE A 338 -0.18 -32.60 16.91
C PHE A 338 0.66 -32.50 15.63
N SER A 339 0.19 -31.81 14.59
CA SER A 339 0.90 -31.70 13.31
C SER A 339 1.44 -30.30 12.99
N GLN A 340 1.05 -29.27 13.75
CA GLN A 340 1.31 -27.86 13.42
C GLN A 340 1.56 -26.98 14.65
N ALA A 341 2.42 -27.38 15.58
CA ALA A 341 2.71 -26.47 16.70
C ALA A 341 3.81 -25.47 16.36
N CYS A 342 4.90 -25.89 15.68
CA CYS A 342 6.12 -25.08 15.61
C CYS A 342 6.85 -25.21 14.27
N GLY A 343 6.31 -24.55 13.24
CA GLY A 343 6.80 -24.62 11.85
C GLY A 343 8.28 -24.24 11.67
N SER A 344 8.83 -23.41 12.56
CA SER A 344 10.23 -22.98 12.53
C SER A 344 11.21 -24.04 13.10
N CYS A 345 10.72 -25.05 13.82
CA CYS A 345 11.54 -26.07 14.47
C CYS A 345 11.84 -27.28 13.57
N ALA A 346 11.15 -27.39 12.44
CA ALA A 346 11.27 -28.50 11.50
C ALA A 346 12.23 -28.23 10.32
N GLY A 347 12.90 -27.08 10.27
CA GLY A 347 13.75 -26.69 9.14
C GLY A 347 15.05 -27.50 9.04
N SER A 348 15.19 -28.30 7.97
CA SER A 348 16.34 -29.17 7.65
C SER A 348 17.69 -28.47 7.42
N ALA A 349 17.85 -27.18 7.74
CA ALA A 349 19.05 -26.40 7.45
C ALA A 349 19.63 -25.64 8.67
N GLY A 350 19.03 -25.76 9.86
CA GLY A 350 19.52 -25.07 11.06
C GLY A 350 19.75 -26.03 12.21
N THR A 351 20.97 -26.05 12.74
CA THR A 351 21.37 -26.66 14.02
C THR A 351 20.71 -26.01 15.27
N GLY A 352 19.54 -25.40 15.10
CA GLY A 352 18.83 -24.70 16.16
C GLY A 352 18.10 -25.69 17.07
N SER A 353 18.52 -25.78 18.33
CA SER A 353 17.75 -26.46 19.38
C SER A 353 16.47 -25.67 19.66
N CYS A 354 15.30 -26.23 19.37
CA CYS A 354 14.05 -25.63 19.78
C CYS A 354 13.79 -25.85 21.28
N ARG A 355 13.35 -24.79 21.96
CA ARG A 355 12.85 -24.85 23.34
C ARG A 355 11.34 -24.97 23.28
N CYS A 356 10.80 -26.04 23.85
CA CYS A 356 9.36 -26.28 23.90
C CYS A 356 8.82 -25.98 25.29
N TYR A 357 7.88 -25.06 25.41
CA TYR A 357 7.14 -24.80 26.64
C TYR A 357 5.77 -25.47 26.52
N ILE A 358 5.45 -26.34 27.46
CA ILE A 358 4.17 -27.07 27.52
C ILE A 358 3.43 -26.59 28.77
N GLU A 359 2.36 -25.84 28.58
CA GLU A 359 1.56 -25.22 29.64
C GLU A 359 0.09 -25.65 29.54
N ASN A 360 -0.57 -25.83 30.68
CA ASN A 360 -2.02 -26.05 30.80
C ASN A 360 -2.62 -27.13 29.88
N VAL A 361 -1.84 -28.12 29.45
CA VAL A 361 -2.35 -29.24 28.66
C VAL A 361 -3.10 -30.20 29.59
N SER A 362 -4.43 -30.16 29.54
CA SER A 362 -5.30 -31.10 30.24
C SER A 362 -5.92 -32.07 29.24
N ILE A 363 -5.59 -33.35 29.38
CA ILE A 363 -6.20 -34.42 28.58
C ILE A 363 -7.14 -35.18 29.49
N THR A 364 -8.42 -34.80 29.46
CA THR A 364 -9.47 -35.49 30.21
C THR A 364 -10.14 -36.51 29.29
N SER A 365 -9.81 -37.79 29.49
CA SER A 365 -10.58 -38.89 28.91
C SER A 365 -11.58 -39.42 29.92
N ILE A 366 -12.84 -39.49 29.52
CA ILE A 366 -13.86 -40.24 30.22
C ILE A 366 -13.91 -41.62 29.55
N ASN A 367 -13.52 -42.67 30.27
CA ASN A 367 -13.61 -44.08 29.85
C ASN A 367 -12.82 -44.50 28.59
N SER A 368 -11.70 -43.84 28.24
CA SER A 368 -10.80 -44.34 27.19
C SER A 368 -9.35 -44.49 27.67
N LEU A 369 -8.68 -45.55 27.21
CA LEU A 369 -7.25 -45.71 27.35
C LEU A 369 -6.58 -44.72 26.39
N ILE A 370 -6.13 -43.57 26.88
CA ILE A 370 -5.37 -42.63 26.05
C ILE A 370 -3.99 -43.27 25.82
N GLY A 371 -3.59 -43.48 24.55
CA GLY A 371 -2.22 -43.84 24.23
C GLY A 371 -1.25 -42.70 24.55
N ASP A 372 0.04 -43.00 24.73
CA ASP A 372 1.07 -41.99 25.05
C ASP A 372 0.97 -40.76 24.14
N VAL A 373 0.79 -39.58 24.75
CA VAL A 373 0.83 -38.31 24.03
C VAL A 373 2.29 -37.90 23.92
N SER A 374 2.90 -38.23 22.77
CA SER A 374 4.29 -37.90 22.51
C SER A 374 4.42 -36.51 21.89
N PHE A 375 5.01 -35.55 22.62
CA PHE A 375 5.32 -34.22 22.07
C PHE A 375 6.63 -34.20 21.26
N ASN A 376 7.37 -35.31 21.24
CA ASN A 376 8.66 -35.44 20.54
C ASN A 376 8.58 -35.13 19.03
N GLN A 377 7.44 -35.36 18.40
CA GLN A 377 7.28 -35.16 16.95
C GLN A 377 7.16 -33.68 16.55
N GLN A 378 6.81 -32.79 17.48
CA GLN A 378 6.51 -31.39 17.15
C GLN A 378 7.61 -30.40 17.50
N CYS A 379 8.42 -30.73 18.50
CA CYS A 379 9.48 -29.85 18.92
C CYS A 379 10.74 -29.94 18.05
N GLY A 380 10.84 -30.95 17.17
CA GLY A 380 11.94 -31.15 16.23
C GLY A 380 13.29 -31.49 16.91
N GLY A 381 13.97 -32.55 16.45
CA GLY A 381 15.33 -32.89 16.91
C GLY A 381 15.41 -33.45 18.36
N GLN A 382 16.35 -32.93 19.16
CA GLN A 382 16.50 -33.17 20.61
C GLN A 382 15.93 -31.96 21.36
N PRO A 383 14.59 -31.84 21.47
CA PRO A 383 13.97 -30.67 22.05
C PRO A 383 14.22 -30.57 23.56
N LEU A 384 14.48 -29.36 24.03
CA LEU A 384 14.45 -29.06 25.47
C LEU A 384 13.01 -28.70 25.82
N CYS A 385 12.27 -29.60 26.47
CA CYS A 385 10.94 -29.30 26.95
C CYS A 385 10.98 -28.68 28.33
N TYR A 386 10.06 -27.74 28.55
CA TYR A 386 9.93 -26.96 29.76
C TYR A 386 8.46 -26.92 30.16
N LYS A 387 8.20 -26.95 31.46
CA LYS A 387 6.87 -26.77 32.05
C LYS A 387 6.90 -25.56 32.99
N SER A 388 5.77 -24.87 33.11
CA SER A 388 5.58 -23.82 34.10
C SER A 388 5.98 -24.35 35.48
N ALA A 389 6.79 -23.59 36.21
CA ALA A 389 7.00 -23.90 37.61
C ALA A 389 5.66 -23.75 38.36
N PRO A 390 5.41 -24.58 39.38
CA PRO A 390 4.17 -24.52 40.17
C PRO A 390 3.99 -23.21 40.96
N VAL A 391 5.01 -22.33 40.96
CA VAL A 391 4.99 -21.03 41.64
C VAL A 391 5.06 -19.93 40.57
N ALA A 392 4.11 -19.00 40.60
CA ALA A 392 4.07 -17.86 39.69
C ALA A 392 5.39 -17.06 39.74
N GLY A 393 5.99 -16.82 38.58
CA GLY A 393 7.25 -16.07 38.45
C GLY A 393 8.54 -16.87 38.64
N ALA A 394 8.47 -18.16 38.98
CA ALA A 394 9.65 -19.02 38.99
C ALA A 394 10.05 -19.43 37.55
N PRO A 395 11.36 -19.63 37.27
CA PRO A 395 11.80 -20.06 35.96
C PRO A 395 11.23 -21.45 35.61
N PRO A 396 10.93 -21.70 34.33
CA PRO A 396 10.31 -22.94 33.89
C PRO A 396 11.24 -24.16 34.08
N ILE A 397 10.66 -25.30 34.45
CA ILE A 397 11.37 -26.53 34.82
C ILE A 397 11.54 -27.40 33.58
N GLN A 398 12.75 -27.91 33.33
CA GLN A 398 12.99 -28.82 32.23
C GLN A 398 12.32 -30.18 32.47
N VAL A 399 11.54 -30.65 31.50
CA VAL A 399 10.82 -31.92 31.54
C VAL A 399 11.25 -32.80 30.36
N ASP A 400 11.04 -34.10 30.50
CA ASP A 400 11.17 -35.03 29.37
C ASP A 400 10.03 -34.75 28.37
N CYS A 401 10.37 -34.64 27.09
CA CYS A 401 9.41 -34.30 26.04
C CYS A 401 8.45 -35.46 25.67
N GLY A 402 8.82 -36.69 26.00
CA GLY A 402 7.98 -37.88 25.79
C GLY A 402 6.96 -38.07 26.92
N THR A 403 7.35 -37.80 28.17
CA THR A 403 6.52 -38.10 29.35
C THR A 403 5.95 -36.85 30.03
N GLY A 404 6.49 -35.66 29.78
CA GLY A 404 6.15 -34.42 30.48
C GLY A 404 6.53 -34.42 31.97
N THR A 405 7.27 -35.44 32.43
CA THR A 405 7.73 -35.52 33.82
C THR A 405 9.02 -34.73 33.99
N PRO A 406 9.26 -34.10 35.15
CA PRO A 406 10.56 -33.52 35.47
C PRO A 406 11.66 -34.56 35.21
N LEU A 407 12.73 -34.17 34.53
CA LEU A 407 13.89 -35.03 34.38
C LEU A 407 14.52 -35.23 35.76
N GLU A 408 14.30 -36.41 36.37
CA GLU A 408 14.92 -36.79 37.65
C GLU A 408 16.44 -36.70 37.49
N GLY A 409 17.05 -35.72 38.17
CA GLY A 409 18.48 -35.43 38.05
C GLY A 409 18.82 -34.07 37.43
N SER A 410 17.85 -33.34 36.89
CA SER A 410 18.02 -31.91 36.58
C SER A 410 17.84 -31.07 37.85
N SER A 411 18.61 -31.37 38.88
CA SER A 411 18.93 -30.35 39.86
C SER A 411 19.72 -29.32 39.10
N THR A 412 19.13 -28.15 38.90
CA THR A 412 19.83 -26.93 38.53
C THR A 412 20.91 -26.73 39.60
N GLU A 413 22.07 -27.37 39.45
CA GLU A 413 23.29 -26.86 40.05
C GLU A 413 23.36 -25.45 39.49
N THR A 414 22.94 -24.51 40.32
CA THR A 414 23.29 -23.12 40.17
C THR A 414 24.80 -23.12 40.26
N THR A 415 25.46 -23.38 39.14
CA THR A 415 26.88 -23.19 39.00
C THR A 415 27.03 -21.68 39.01
N SER A 416 27.01 -21.11 40.20
CA SER A 416 27.72 -19.88 40.54
C SER A 416 29.22 -20.15 40.41
N GLY A 417 29.64 -20.74 39.30
CA GLY A 417 30.98 -20.70 38.79
C GLY A 417 31.11 -19.38 38.06
N THR A 418 31.12 -18.29 38.84
CA THR A 418 31.84 -17.09 38.41
C THR A 418 33.28 -17.56 38.24
N ASN A 419 33.66 -17.97 37.04
CA ASN A 419 35.06 -17.90 36.65
C ASN A 419 35.35 -16.39 36.61
N PRO A 420 36.12 -15.80 37.54
CA PRO A 420 36.43 -14.37 37.52
C PRO A 420 37.35 -13.98 36.35
N ALA A 421 37.75 -14.95 35.51
CA ALA A 421 38.73 -14.77 34.46
C ALA A 421 38.35 -13.75 33.37
N PRO A 422 37.12 -13.65 32.82
CA PRO A 422 36.84 -12.70 31.74
C PRO A 422 36.60 -11.27 32.25
N PHE A 423 36.12 -11.08 33.48
CA PHE A 423 35.92 -9.74 34.05
C PHE A 423 37.23 -9.03 34.37
N LEU A 424 38.28 -9.76 34.76
CA LEU A 424 39.59 -9.19 35.03
C LEU A 424 40.26 -8.66 33.74
N TRP A 425 40.09 -9.35 32.61
CA TRP A 425 40.57 -8.87 31.30
C TRP A 425 39.81 -7.65 30.79
N ILE A 426 38.48 -7.60 30.99
CA ILE A 426 37.68 -6.42 30.61
C ILE A 426 38.06 -5.21 31.48
N ALA A 427 38.26 -5.39 32.79
CA ALA A 427 38.69 -4.32 33.68
C ALA A 427 40.10 -3.80 33.33
N LEU A 428 41.05 -4.69 32.98
CA LEU A 428 42.38 -4.30 32.51
C LEU A 428 42.34 -3.56 31.16
N ALA A 429 41.47 -3.97 30.23
CA ALA A 429 41.30 -3.29 28.95
C ALA A 429 40.74 -1.86 29.14
N ILE A 430 39.74 -1.69 30.01
CA ILE A 430 39.17 -0.37 30.33
C ILE A 430 40.21 0.54 31.00
N MET A 431 40.99 0.01 31.96
CA MET A 431 42.09 0.76 32.58
C MET A 431 43.17 1.16 31.56
N GLY A 432 43.49 0.30 30.60
CA GLY A 432 44.43 0.61 29.52
C GLY A 432 43.96 1.76 28.62
N VAL A 433 42.67 1.79 28.26
CA VAL A 433 42.08 2.88 27.46
C VAL A 433 42.09 4.20 28.23
N ILE A 434 41.76 4.19 29.52
CA ILE A 434 41.77 5.39 30.36
C ILE A 434 43.20 5.98 30.44
N ILE A 435 44.22 5.14 30.66
CA ILE A 435 45.62 5.57 30.69
C ILE A 435 46.03 6.18 29.34
N LEU A 436 45.64 5.57 28.23
CA LEU A 436 45.95 6.06 26.89
C LEU A 436 45.30 7.43 26.62
N VAL A 437 44.05 7.63 27.06
CA VAL A 437 43.37 8.94 26.98
C VAL A 437 44.09 10.00 27.83
N VAL A 438 44.55 9.67 29.04
CA VAL A 438 45.31 10.60 29.89
C VAL A 438 46.67 10.98 29.26
N ILE A 439 47.34 10.04 28.60
CA ILE A 439 48.58 10.32 27.86
C ILE A 439 48.31 11.25 26.66
N LEU A 440 47.22 11.04 25.92
CA LEU A 440 46.84 11.93 24.80
C LEU A 440 46.47 13.35 25.27
N ILE A 441 45.79 13.48 26.42
CA ILE A 441 45.44 14.78 26.99
C ILE A 441 46.68 15.51 27.53
N SER A 442 47.62 14.80 28.18
CA SER A 442 48.86 15.41 28.68
C SER A 442 49.82 15.82 27.55
N THR A 443 49.91 15.03 26.48
CA THR A 443 50.73 15.39 25.30
C THR A 443 50.13 16.51 24.47
N SER A 444 48.80 16.63 24.39
CA SER A 444 48.13 17.74 23.70
C SER A 444 48.21 19.06 24.48
N SER A 445 48.37 19.03 25.80
CA SER A 445 48.49 20.23 26.63
C SER A 445 49.84 20.95 26.45
N ASN A 446 50.89 20.26 26.00
CA ASN A 446 52.20 20.87 25.72
C ASN A 446 52.28 21.60 24.36
N LYS A 447 51.23 21.60 23.54
CA LYS A 447 51.25 22.20 22.19
C LYS A 447 50.59 23.59 22.09
N LYS A 448 50.22 24.25 23.20
CA LYS A 448 49.54 25.56 23.21
C LYS A 448 50.45 26.78 23.45
N ASN A 449 51.72 26.72 23.08
CA ASN A 449 52.57 27.91 22.98
C ASN A 449 53.10 28.05 21.56
N ASN A 450 52.22 28.46 20.63
CA ASN A 450 52.53 29.20 19.40
C ASN A 450 51.27 29.34 18.54
N GLN A 451 50.44 30.35 18.80
CA GLN A 451 49.58 30.89 17.75
C GLN A 451 49.68 32.41 17.69
N THR A 452 50.26 32.83 16.57
CA THR A 452 50.45 34.18 16.07
C THR A 452 49.09 34.80 15.76
N PHE A 453 48.91 36.03 16.23
CA PHE A 453 47.74 36.87 16.07
C PHE A 453 47.69 37.43 14.64
N ILE A 454 46.63 37.14 13.86
CA ILE A 454 46.30 37.88 12.62
C ILE A 454 44.89 38.47 12.75
N VAL A 455 44.84 39.78 12.63
CA VAL A 455 43.64 40.64 12.61
C VAL A 455 43.01 40.59 11.21
N GLN A 456 41.71 40.33 11.10
CA GLN A 456 40.94 40.70 9.92
C GLN A 456 39.69 41.50 10.29
N GLN A 457 39.55 42.62 9.59
CA GLN A 457 38.56 43.68 9.75
C GLN A 457 37.21 43.32 9.10
N SER A 458 36.13 43.77 9.73
CA SER A 458 34.77 43.82 9.16
C SER A 458 34.63 44.89 8.07
N PRO A 459 33.56 44.81 7.25
CA PRO A 459 32.83 46.02 6.92
C PRO A 459 31.30 45.95 7.13
N ALA A 460 30.83 47.14 7.51
CA ALA A 460 29.49 47.70 7.68
C ALA A 460 28.44 47.30 6.59
N ARG A 461 27.19 47.01 6.98
CA ARG A 461 26.03 47.95 7.10
C ARG A 461 25.40 48.34 5.75
N SER A 462 24.15 47.94 5.52
CA SER A 462 23.19 48.79 4.80
C SER A 462 21.75 48.41 5.15
N SER A 463 20.98 49.42 5.48
CA SER A 463 19.60 49.41 5.95
C SER A 463 18.72 50.07 4.89
N ARG A 464 17.49 49.59 4.68
CA ARG A 464 16.25 50.41 4.58
C ARG A 464 15.00 49.58 4.16
N PRO A 465 13.77 50.09 4.39
CA PRO A 465 12.61 49.27 4.74
C PRO A 465 11.31 49.55 3.92
N LEU A 466 10.25 48.80 4.28
CA LEU A 466 8.79 49.08 4.23
C LEU A 466 8.07 49.31 2.89
N ILE A 467 7.09 48.43 2.62
CA ILE A 467 5.69 48.60 2.12
C ILE A 467 5.05 47.21 2.37
N GLY A 468 3.96 46.96 3.09
CA GLY A 468 2.69 47.67 3.20
C GLY A 468 1.63 46.98 2.32
N SER A 469 0.89 46.01 2.86
CA SER A 469 -0.40 45.59 2.29
C SER A 469 -1.25 44.80 3.30
N ASN A 470 -2.34 45.44 3.70
CA ASN A 470 -3.46 44.90 4.45
C ASN A 470 -4.30 44.02 3.51
N VAL A 471 -4.73 42.83 3.95
CA VAL A 471 -5.92 42.16 3.40
C VAL A 471 -6.89 41.88 4.52
N ALA A 472 -8.07 42.46 4.36
CA ALA A 472 -9.18 42.45 5.27
C ALA A 472 -9.77 41.04 5.44
N ALA A 473 -10.02 40.68 6.69
CA ALA A 473 -10.92 39.60 7.07
C ALA A 473 -12.35 40.15 7.06
N SER A 474 -13.15 39.72 6.08
CA SER A 474 -14.59 39.93 6.06
C SER A 474 -15.27 38.62 6.44
N GLY A 475 -15.98 38.66 7.57
CA GLY A 475 -16.81 37.57 8.03
C GLY A 475 -18.05 37.39 7.17
N LEU A 476 -18.51 36.14 7.11
CA LEU A 476 -19.89 35.78 6.78
C LEU A 476 -20.31 34.71 7.79
N GLN A 477 -21.06 35.15 8.80
CA GLN A 477 -21.94 34.31 9.60
C GLN A 477 -23.06 33.82 8.69
N GLY A 478 -23.07 32.52 8.42
CA GLY A 478 -24.18 31.82 7.79
C GLY A 478 -24.88 30.96 8.84
N ASP A 479 -25.99 31.47 9.35
CA ASP A 479 -27.00 30.72 10.07
C ASP A 479 -27.51 29.58 9.17
N ASN A 480 -27.50 28.33 9.65
CA ASN A 480 -28.40 27.32 9.11
C ASN A 480 -29.03 26.48 10.22
N LYS A 481 -30.28 26.89 10.46
CA LYS A 481 -31.38 26.25 11.17
C LYS A 481 -31.38 24.72 11.06
N ALA A 482 -31.54 24.12 12.23
CA ALA A 482 -31.96 22.75 12.45
C ALA A 482 -33.32 22.47 11.78
N SER A 483 -33.37 21.42 10.97
CA SER A 483 -34.61 20.77 10.53
C SER A 483 -34.70 19.39 11.20
N ARG A 484 -35.57 19.30 12.21
CA ARG A 484 -36.05 18.04 12.80
C ARG A 484 -36.98 17.34 11.79
N PRO A 485 -36.86 16.03 11.56
CA PRO A 485 -37.96 15.25 10.99
C PRO A 485 -38.95 14.88 12.09
N GLN A 486 -40.24 15.14 11.82
CA GLN A 486 -41.35 14.67 12.64
C GLN A 486 -41.54 13.15 12.46
N LEU A 487 -41.63 12.45 13.60
CA LEU A 487 -42.27 11.13 13.68
C LEU A 487 -43.76 11.30 13.36
N GLN A 488 -44.21 10.72 12.24
CA GLN A 488 -45.62 10.38 12.06
C GLN A 488 -45.83 8.94 12.53
N SER A 489 -46.56 8.79 13.64
CA SER A 489 -47.16 7.52 14.00
C SER A 489 -48.35 7.27 13.05
N ARG A 490 -48.34 6.11 12.39
CA ARG A 490 -49.51 5.56 11.72
C ARG A 490 -49.81 4.22 12.38
N GLY A 491 -50.73 4.26 13.33
CA GLY A 491 -51.47 3.07 13.72
C GLY A 491 -52.65 2.90 12.77
N THR A 492 -52.86 1.68 12.29
CA THR A 492 -54.17 1.14 11.96
C THR A 492 -54.08 -0.38 11.94
N LYS A 493 -54.90 -0.97 12.81
CA LYS A 493 -55.64 -2.25 12.74
C LYS A 493 -54.98 -3.48 12.16
#